data_AF-A0A9P1EE19-F1
#
_entry.id   AF-A0A9P1EE19-F1
#
_cell.length_a   1.000
_cell.length_b   1.000
_cell.length_c   1.000
_cell.angle_alpha   90.00
_cell.angle_beta   90.00
_cell.angle_gamma   90.00
#
_symmetry.space_group_name_H-M   'P 1'
#
loop_
_entity.id
_entity.type
_entity.pdbx_description
1 polymer ?
#
loop_
_entity_poly.entity_id
_entity_poly.type
_entity_poly.pdbx_seq_one_letter_code
_entity_poly.pdbx_strand_id
1 'polypeptide(L)'
;MGQLYQVLVTAQCEQALRFFTSSKLRVGELTIKNSPMFHFRFDHCNEVHIDSLHIIAPPHSPNTDGIHIENTYDVTIQNSIVSNGDDCISIGAGSYNVDISNMTCGPGHGISIGSLGMKN
;
A
#
# COMPACT_ATOMS: atom_id res chain seq x y z
N MET A 1 -12.35 -7.02 25.20
CA MET A 1 -10.97 -7.16 24.72
C MET A 1 -11.05 -7.74 23.31
N GLY A 2 -10.94 -6.89 22.29
CA GLY A 2 -11.02 -7.32 20.89
C GLY A 2 -9.75 -8.09 20.53
N GLN A 3 -9.90 -9.25 19.91
CA GLN A 3 -8.80 -10.09 19.47
C GLN A 3 -8.16 -9.40 18.25
N LEU A 4 -6.87 -9.04 18.36
CA LEU A 4 -6.08 -8.60 17.21
C LEU A 4 -5.94 -9.79 16.26
N TYR A 5 -6.66 -9.77 15.15
CA TYR A 5 -6.45 -10.71 14.06
C TYR A 5 -5.13 -10.36 13.38
N GLN A 6 -4.04 -10.97 13.83
CA GLN A 6 -2.76 -10.89 13.15
C GLN A 6 -2.79 -11.82 11.94
N VAL A 7 -3.16 -11.28 10.77
CA VAL A 7 -2.99 -12.01 9.51
C VAL A 7 -1.51 -11.94 9.12
N LEU A 8 -0.73 -12.95 9.53
CA LEU A 8 0.66 -13.10 9.09
C LEU A 8 0.67 -13.73 7.68
N VAL A 9 0.64 -12.89 6.65
CA VAL A 9 0.87 -13.35 5.27
C VAL A 9 2.38 -13.34 5.00
N THR A 10 3.03 -14.51 5.05
CA THR A 10 4.41 -14.66 4.56
C THR A 10 4.35 -14.99 3.06
N ALA A 11 4.56 -13.99 2.20
CA ALA A 11 4.64 -14.23 0.77
C ALA A 11 6.06 -14.66 0.38
N GLN A 12 6.18 -15.76 -0.38
CA GLN A 12 7.39 -16.08 -1.17
C GLN A 12 7.39 -15.39 -2.56
N CYS A 13 6.46 -14.45 -2.75
CA CYS A 13 6.25 -13.72 -3.98
C CYS A 13 6.25 -12.21 -3.66
N GLU A 14 6.49 -11.43 -4.70
CA GLU A 14 6.76 -9.99 -4.71
C GLU A 14 5.85 -9.10 -3.87
N GLN A 15 4.63 -9.52 -3.50
CA GLN A 15 3.69 -8.72 -2.71
C GLN A 15 3.01 -9.55 -1.62
N ALA A 16 2.71 -8.94 -0.47
CA ALA A 16 1.93 -9.61 0.58
C ALA A 16 0.45 -9.76 0.18
N LEU A 17 -0.22 -8.64 -0.16
CA LEU A 17 -1.57 -8.65 -0.72
C LEU A 17 -1.61 -7.90 -2.05
N ARG A 18 -2.17 -8.55 -3.07
CA ARG A 18 -2.41 -7.95 -4.38
C ARG A 18 -3.89 -8.05 -4.74
N PHE A 19 -4.47 -6.92 -5.12
CA PHE A 19 -5.79 -6.83 -5.74
C PHE A 19 -5.60 -6.51 -7.22
N PHE A 20 -6.28 -7.26 -8.08
CA PHE A 20 -6.17 -7.13 -9.53
C PHE A 20 -7.57 -7.07 -10.15
N THR A 21 -7.80 -6.13 -11.06
CA THR A 21 -9.06 -6.01 -11.84
C THR A 21 -10.31 -6.11 -10.97
N SER A 22 -10.35 -5.35 -9.88
CA SER A 22 -11.38 -5.46 -8.84
C SER A 22 -12.03 -4.09 -8.56
N SER A 23 -13.30 -4.10 -8.17
CA SER A 23 -14.06 -2.88 -7.88
C SER A 23 -14.64 -2.89 -6.47
N LYS A 24 -14.90 -1.71 -5.90
CA LYS A 24 -15.60 -1.53 -4.61
C LYS A 24 -14.90 -2.23 -3.46
N LEU A 25 -13.57 -2.08 -3.41
CA LEU A 25 -12.73 -2.70 -2.40
C LEU A 25 -12.76 -1.89 -1.11
N ARG A 26 -12.87 -2.59 0.02
CA ARG A 26 -12.66 -2.03 1.36
C ARG A 26 -11.60 -2.84 2.08
N VAL A 27 -10.53 -2.18 2.48
CA VAL A 27 -9.41 -2.80 3.22
C VAL A 27 -9.16 -1.96 4.46
N GLY A 28 -9.20 -2.56 5.64
CA GLY A 28 -8.90 -1.81 6.84
C GLY A 28 -8.74 -2.65 8.08
N GLU A 29 -8.25 -2.00 9.15
CA GLU A 29 -8.00 -2.61 10.46
C GLU A 29 -7.00 -3.79 10.40
N LEU A 30 -6.03 -3.72 9.48
CA LEU A 30 -5.02 -4.77 9.29
C LEU A 30 -3.63 -4.28 9.71
N THR A 31 -2.88 -5.20 10.29
CA THR A 31 -1.42 -5.05 10.47
C THR A 31 -0.69 -6.04 9.56
N ILE A 32 0.15 -5.55 8.65
CA ILE A 32 1.03 -6.39 7.82
C ILE A 32 2.48 -6.11 8.20
N LYS A 33 3.28 -7.18 8.29
CA LYS A 33 4.70 -7.09 8.64
C LYS A 33 5.59 -7.78 7.63
N ASN A 34 6.72 -7.16 7.31
CA ASN A 34 7.86 -7.74 6.61
C ASN A 34 7.49 -8.38 5.26
N SER A 35 6.73 -7.66 4.42
CA SER A 35 6.61 -8.06 3.02
C SER A 35 7.99 -8.02 2.35
N PRO A 36 8.35 -9.00 1.49
CA PRO A 36 9.64 -9.00 0.81
C PRO A 36 9.78 -7.87 -0.23
N MET A 37 8.68 -7.37 -0.79
CA MET A 37 8.63 -6.06 -1.47
C MET A 37 7.35 -5.31 -1.06
N PHE A 38 6.34 -5.19 -1.93
CA PHE A 38 5.14 -4.39 -1.65
C PHE A 38 4.24 -5.04 -0.58
N HIS A 39 3.71 -4.27 0.38
CA HIS A 39 2.75 -4.79 1.36
C HIS A 39 1.35 -4.89 0.76
N PHE A 40 0.85 -3.82 0.16
CA PHE A 40 -0.41 -3.80 -0.58
C PHE A 40 -0.16 -3.31 -2.00
N ARG A 41 -0.68 -4.04 -2.99
CA ARG A 41 -0.67 -3.62 -4.41
C ARG A 41 -2.06 -3.65 -4.99
N PHE A 42 -2.47 -2.56 -5.64
CA PHE A 42 -3.72 -2.44 -6.36
C PHE A 42 -3.43 -2.16 -7.82
N ASP A 43 -3.79 -3.11 -8.68
CA ASP A 43 -3.59 -3.03 -10.12
C ASP A 43 -4.96 -3.05 -10.83
N HIS A 44 -5.23 -2.06 -11.67
CA HIS A 44 -6.49 -1.99 -12.44
C HIS A 44 -7.74 -2.07 -11.57
N CYS A 45 -7.71 -1.42 -10.40
CA CYS A 45 -8.84 -1.41 -9.47
C CYS A 45 -9.65 -0.10 -9.57
N ASN A 46 -10.87 -0.10 -9.04
CA ASN A 46 -11.67 1.12 -8.91
C ASN A 46 -12.52 1.15 -7.64
N GLU A 47 -12.86 2.34 -7.15
CA GLU A 47 -13.62 2.53 -5.90
C GLU A 47 -12.93 1.80 -4.73
N VAL A 48 -11.67 2.17 -4.45
CA VAL A 48 -10.84 1.53 -3.43
C VAL A 48 -10.83 2.39 -2.17
N HIS A 49 -11.23 1.81 -1.04
CA HIS A 49 -11.21 2.48 0.26
C HIS A 49 -10.29 1.74 1.23
N ILE A 50 -9.26 2.45 1.69
CA ILE A 50 -8.24 1.94 2.62
C ILE A 50 -8.28 2.77 3.90
N ASP A 51 -8.46 2.12 5.04
CA ASP A 51 -8.59 2.79 6.34
C ASP A 51 -7.89 2.01 7.47
N SER A 52 -7.22 2.71 8.39
CA SER A 52 -6.70 2.09 9.63
C SER A 52 -5.72 0.93 9.40
N LEU A 53 -4.78 1.09 8.45
CA LEU A 53 -3.70 0.12 8.23
C LEU A 53 -2.47 0.42 9.11
N HIS A 54 -1.78 -0.63 9.51
CA HIS A 54 -0.47 -0.55 10.15
C HIS A 54 0.54 -1.45 9.42
N ILE A 55 1.48 -0.83 8.71
CA ILE A 55 2.48 -1.52 7.88
C ILE A 55 3.85 -1.39 8.53
N ILE A 56 4.56 -2.51 8.69
CA ILE A 56 5.84 -2.55 9.40
C ILE A 56 6.86 -3.39 8.62
N ALA A 57 8.00 -2.80 8.26
CA ALA A 57 9.18 -3.47 7.74
C ALA A 57 10.46 -2.80 8.29
N PRO A 58 11.63 -3.46 8.23
CA PRO A 58 12.88 -2.86 8.66
C PRO A 58 13.17 -1.53 7.94
N PRO A 59 13.82 -0.56 8.60
CA PRO A 59 14.02 0.78 8.04
C PRO A 59 14.96 0.85 6.83
N HIS A 60 15.71 -0.22 6.56
CA HIS A 60 16.67 -0.31 5.46
C HIS A 60 16.35 -1.49 4.52
N SER A 61 15.13 -2.04 4.56
CA SER A 61 14.72 -3.08 3.62
C SER A 61 14.32 -2.45 2.27
N PRO A 62 15.02 -2.76 1.18
CA PRO A 62 14.74 -2.18 -0.13
C PRO A 62 13.38 -2.65 -0.67
N ASN A 63 12.70 -1.80 -1.45
CA ASN A 63 11.46 -2.11 -2.18
C ASN A 63 10.30 -2.54 -1.28
N THR A 64 10.35 -2.20 0.01
CA THR A 64 9.31 -2.57 0.99
C THR A 64 8.13 -1.61 1.02
N ASP A 65 7.71 -1.15 -0.16
CA ASP A 65 6.60 -0.22 -0.36
C ASP A 65 5.38 -0.58 0.48
N GLY A 66 4.74 0.42 1.07
CA GLY A 66 3.54 0.25 1.88
C GLY A 66 2.34 -0.07 1.01
N ILE A 67 1.83 0.96 0.33
CA ILE A 67 0.65 0.85 -0.54
C ILE A 67 1.03 1.31 -1.94
N HIS A 68 1.02 0.39 -2.90
CA HIS A 68 1.24 0.69 -4.31
C HIS A 68 -0.07 0.66 -5.09
N ILE A 69 -0.32 1.69 -5.89
CA ILE A 69 -1.47 1.74 -6.79
C ILE A 69 -1.01 1.99 -8.23
N GLU A 70 -1.52 1.22 -9.18
CA GLU A 70 -1.22 1.36 -10.62
C GLU A 70 -2.50 1.13 -11.44
N ASN A 71 -2.73 1.97 -12.46
CA ASN A 71 -3.95 1.95 -13.28
C ASN A 71 -5.24 1.92 -12.44
N THR A 72 -5.23 2.57 -11.28
CA THR A 72 -6.29 2.45 -10.26
C THR A 72 -6.87 3.81 -9.94
N TYR A 73 -8.19 3.92 -9.86
CA TYR A 73 -8.88 5.21 -9.74
C TYR A 73 -10.01 5.20 -8.69
N ASP A 74 -10.42 6.40 -8.27
CA ASP A 74 -11.35 6.61 -7.16
C ASP A 74 -10.86 5.92 -5.88
N VAL A 75 -9.71 6.38 -5.41
CA VAL A 75 -8.99 5.78 -4.26
C VAL A 75 -9.02 6.73 -3.08
N THR A 76 -9.35 6.20 -1.90
CA THR A 76 -9.18 6.91 -0.62
C THR A 76 -8.27 6.09 0.28
N ILE A 77 -7.22 6.71 0.80
CA ILE A 77 -6.29 6.12 1.76
C ILE A 77 -6.24 7.02 2.99
N GLN A 78 -6.59 6.48 4.16
CA GLN A 78 -6.67 7.29 5.37
C GLN A 78 -6.31 6.55 6.66
N ASN A 79 -6.02 7.34 7.69
CA ASN A 79 -5.86 6.90 9.08
C ASN A 79 -4.83 5.77 9.28
N SER A 80 -3.77 5.76 8.47
CA SER A 80 -2.84 4.63 8.40
C SER A 80 -1.42 5.02 8.80
N ILE A 81 -0.67 4.03 9.30
CA ILE A 81 0.71 4.16 9.75
C ILE A 81 1.57 3.21 8.92
N VAL A 82 2.62 3.74 8.29
CA VAL A 82 3.57 2.97 7.48
C VAL A 82 4.99 3.25 7.96
N SER A 83 5.64 2.18 8.41
CA SER A 83 7.06 2.17 8.76
C SER A 83 7.76 1.09 7.97
N ASN A 84 8.52 1.49 6.96
CA ASN A 84 9.22 0.61 6.03
C ASN A 84 10.55 1.25 5.57
N GLY A 85 11.21 0.62 4.61
CA GLY A 85 12.46 1.12 4.02
C GLY A 85 12.32 1.78 2.64
N ASP A 86 11.09 1.92 2.10
CA ASP A 86 10.85 2.48 0.76
C ASP A 86 9.60 3.37 0.75
N ASP A 87 8.90 3.54 -0.37
CA ASP A 87 7.72 4.39 -0.46
C ASP A 87 6.63 3.99 0.56
N CYS A 88 6.13 4.98 1.31
CA CYS A 88 4.97 4.83 2.18
C CYS A 88 3.73 4.51 1.33
N ILE A 89 3.52 5.32 0.29
CA ILE A 89 2.51 5.14 -0.75
C ILE A 89 3.18 5.47 -2.08
N SER A 90 3.09 4.59 -3.06
CA SER A 90 3.58 4.81 -4.42
C SER A 90 2.42 4.80 -5.44
N ILE A 91 2.33 5.88 -6.22
CA ILE A 91 1.26 6.11 -7.21
C ILE A 91 1.85 5.98 -8.61
N GLY A 92 1.61 4.84 -9.25
CA GLY A 92 2.01 4.54 -10.61
C GLY A 92 1.10 5.17 -11.67
N ALA A 93 1.48 4.98 -12.94
CA ALA A 93 0.78 5.52 -14.10
C ALA A 93 -0.68 5.01 -14.21
N GLY A 94 -1.52 5.80 -14.90
CA GLY A 94 -2.92 5.46 -15.13
C GLY A 94 -3.85 5.64 -13.92
N SER A 95 -3.32 6.07 -12.77
CA SER A 95 -4.09 6.32 -11.56
C SER A 95 -4.58 7.77 -11.48
N TYR A 96 -5.82 7.99 -11.04
CA TYR A 96 -6.42 9.33 -10.90
C TYR A 96 -7.51 9.35 -9.83
N ASN A 97 -7.88 10.54 -9.35
CA ASN A 97 -8.80 10.74 -8.23
C ASN A 97 -8.39 9.94 -6.98
N VAL A 98 -7.20 10.26 -6.47
CA VAL A 98 -6.57 9.63 -5.30
C VAL A 98 -6.55 10.65 -4.17
N ASP A 99 -7.25 10.34 -3.08
CA ASP A 99 -7.28 11.12 -1.85
C ASP A 99 -6.49 10.40 -0.75
N ILE A 100 -5.53 11.11 -0.15
CA ILE A 100 -4.65 10.59 0.91
C ILE A 100 -4.71 11.56 2.08
N SER A 101 -5.16 11.09 3.24
CA SER A 101 -5.30 11.94 4.43
C SER A 101 -4.92 11.19 5.72
N ASN A 102 -4.52 11.95 6.75
CA ASN A 102 -4.16 11.40 8.07
C ASN A 102 -3.22 10.18 8.02
N MET A 103 -2.08 10.34 7.33
CA MET A 103 -1.04 9.32 7.21
C MET A 103 0.14 9.63 8.13
N THR A 104 0.69 8.60 8.77
CA THR A 104 2.02 8.65 9.40
C THR A 104 2.97 7.79 8.59
N CYS A 105 3.96 8.41 7.95
CA CYS A 105 4.96 7.73 7.13
C CYS A 105 6.36 7.91 7.75
N GLY A 106 7.13 6.84 7.86
CA GLY A 106 8.55 6.93 8.18
C GLY A 106 9.10 5.64 8.79
N PRO A 107 10.36 5.27 8.48
CA PRO A 107 11.42 6.16 7.96
C PRO A 107 11.70 6.13 6.45
N GLY A 108 10.88 5.45 5.64
CA GLY A 108 11.10 5.29 4.19
C GLY A 108 11.04 6.56 3.32
N HIS A 109 10.75 6.40 2.04
CA HIS A 109 10.87 7.45 1.02
C HIS A 109 9.69 8.43 0.96
N GLY A 110 8.63 8.19 1.74
CA GLY A 110 7.46 9.07 1.82
C GLY A 110 6.38 8.72 0.79
N ILE A 111 5.58 9.70 0.39
CA ILE A 111 4.51 9.50 -0.60
C ILE A 111 5.03 9.93 -1.97
N SER A 112 5.05 9.01 -2.91
CA SER A 112 5.70 9.17 -4.20
C SER A 112 4.70 9.04 -5.35
N ILE A 113 4.83 9.92 -6.34
CA ILE A 113 4.16 9.77 -7.64
C ILE A 113 5.21 9.24 -8.62
N GLY A 114 5.06 8.00 -9.02
CA GLY A 114 5.92 7.33 -9.99
C GLY A 114 6.46 5.97 -9.52
N SER A 115 7.52 5.47 -10.15
CA SER A 115 8.16 6.10 -11.32
C SER A 115 7.22 6.17 -12.54
N LEU A 116 7.37 7.23 -13.34
CA LEU A 116 6.59 7.44 -14.56
C LEU A 116 7.49 7.37 -15.79
N GLY A 117 6.90 7.04 -16.95
CA GLY A 117 7.60 7.14 -18.23
C GLY A 117 8.46 5.93 -18.63
N MET A 118 8.34 4.78 -17.96
CA MET A 118 9.07 3.55 -18.36
C MET A 118 8.77 3.06 -19.79
N LYS A 119 7.65 3.49 -20.39
CA LYS A 119 7.23 3.08 -21.74
C LYS A 119 7.17 4.23 -22.74
N ASN A 120 7.81 5.36 -22.43
CA ASN A 120 7.91 6.53 -23.30
C ASN A 120 9.28 6.58 -24.00
#